data_AF-A0AAN9P012-F1
#
_entry.id   AF-A0AAN9P012-F1
#
_cell.length_a   1.000
_cell.length_b   1.000
_cell.length_c   1.000
_cell.angle_alpha   90.00
_cell.angle_beta   90.00
_cell.angle_gamma   90.00
#
_symmetry.space_group_name_H-M   'P 1'
#
loop_
_entity.id
_entity.type
_entity.pdbx_description
1 polymer ?
#
loop_
_entity_poly.entity_id
_entity_poly.type
_entity_poly.pdbx_seq_one_letter_code
_entity_poly.pdbx_strand_id
1 'polypeptide(L)'
;MAEEESTKLRSRIAQIQKLCHVDHEFNPSELDTPNHCALHLQNTLQHIVSDFPSFAIQDAFIHHLQEELHNVHLQSAQVANQIDLLARTHNDDSVILAAKLEELEFSLQFNPSKDQKNVSEAPEGIDSSILEDDSSNLAAENLDKNLEQFELENKIDEMKLMLKSLQNLQFTVKWFEVVEQIEDAFTGLKVLAFDENCIRLSMRTYIPTFEGISYQLSVQEDTTDAAELNHELLVEVFEGTMKLKNVQVFPNDIYLSDIVDYAKSVSKPSLQWFIQNVQDRIILSTLRSLVIKDANKSRYPLEYFDKDETIVAHMAGGTDAYIKLSHGWPIFGSPLELICIKGSDDLKRTSLSFHCKVEKLANSLDTHIRQNISSFVDAVEKVLIEQLQLDLRVGDSSG
;
A
#
# COMPACT_ATOMS: atom_id res chain seq x y z
N MET A 1 -21.74 -44.99 0.17
CA MET A 1 -21.99 -43.56 0.46
C MET A 1 -20.74 -42.71 0.23
N ALA A 2 -19.62 -42.90 0.94
CA ALA A 2 -18.41 -42.08 0.76
C ALA A 2 -17.75 -42.17 -0.65
N GLU A 3 -17.79 -43.33 -1.30
CA GLU A 3 -17.27 -43.49 -2.68
C GLU A 3 -18.12 -42.77 -3.75
N GLU A 4 -19.42 -42.65 -3.49
CA GLU A 4 -20.37 -42.02 -4.41
C GLU A 4 -20.26 -40.48 -4.38
N GLU A 5 -19.94 -39.91 -3.21
CA GLU A 5 -19.63 -38.48 -3.07
C GLU A 5 -18.27 -38.13 -3.67
N SER A 6 -17.26 -39.00 -3.50
CA SER A 6 -15.94 -38.79 -4.10
C SER A 6 -15.96 -38.81 -5.63
N THR A 7 -16.76 -39.70 -6.23
CA THR A 7 -16.96 -39.74 -7.69
C THR A 7 -17.77 -38.55 -8.20
N LYS A 8 -18.77 -38.08 -7.44
CA LYS A 8 -19.50 -36.84 -7.75
C LYS A 8 -18.58 -35.62 -7.72
N LEU A 9 -17.70 -35.52 -6.73
CA LEU A 9 -16.77 -34.41 -6.58
C LEU A 9 -15.72 -34.39 -7.71
N ARG A 10 -15.18 -35.56 -8.08
CA ARG A 10 -14.23 -35.69 -9.20
C ARG A 10 -14.88 -35.35 -10.55
N SER A 11 -16.12 -35.77 -10.77
CA SER A 11 -16.90 -35.40 -11.97
C SER A 11 -17.11 -33.88 -12.06
N ARG A 12 -17.37 -33.24 -10.92
CA ARG A 12 -17.57 -31.79 -10.83
C ARG A 12 -16.29 -30.99 -11.06
N ILE A 13 -15.17 -31.46 -10.50
CA ILE A 13 -13.84 -30.88 -10.75
C ILE A 13 -13.46 -31.00 -12.24
N ALA A 14 -13.77 -32.13 -12.88
CA ALA A 14 -13.53 -32.32 -14.30
C ALA A 14 -14.41 -31.39 -15.18
N GLN A 15 -15.65 -31.12 -14.79
CA GLN A 15 -16.50 -30.13 -15.46
C GLN A 15 -15.99 -28.70 -15.31
N ILE A 16 -15.50 -28.34 -14.12
CA ILE A 16 -14.89 -27.03 -13.85
C ILE A 16 -13.60 -26.86 -14.66
N GLN A 17 -12.76 -27.89 -14.73
CA GLN A 17 -11.56 -27.88 -15.58
C GLN A 17 -11.90 -27.73 -17.08
N LYS A 18 -13.04 -28.29 -17.51
CA LYS A 18 -13.54 -28.15 -18.89
C LYS A 18 -14.10 -26.75 -19.19
N LEU A 19 -14.62 -26.04 -18.18
CA LEU A 19 -15.04 -24.64 -18.26
C LEU A 19 -13.85 -23.67 -18.22
N CYS A 20 -12.77 -24.01 -17.50
CA CYS A 20 -11.54 -23.22 -17.46
C CYS A 20 -10.66 -23.40 -18.70
N HIS A 21 -10.88 -24.45 -19.50
CA HIS A 21 -10.27 -24.58 -20.81
C HIS A 21 -11.10 -23.83 -21.84
N VAL A 22 -11.04 -22.50 -21.79
CA VAL A 22 -11.47 -21.66 -22.91
C VAL A 22 -10.50 -21.96 -24.05
N ASP A 23 -11.05 -22.44 -25.17
CA ASP A 23 -10.32 -22.69 -26.41
C ASP A 23 -9.40 -21.50 -26.73
N HIS A 24 -8.11 -21.77 -26.93
CA HIS A 24 -7.11 -20.81 -27.38
C HIS A 24 -7.29 -20.40 -28.86
N GLU A 25 -8.53 -20.28 -29.32
CA GLU A 25 -8.89 -19.59 -30.57
C GLU A 25 -9.50 -18.22 -30.25
N PHE A 26 -8.90 -17.49 -29.30
CA PHE A 26 -9.19 -16.06 -29.16
C PHE A 26 -8.34 -15.32 -30.19
N ASN A 27 -8.91 -15.05 -31.36
CA ASN A 27 -8.27 -14.27 -32.40
C ASN A 27 -8.39 -12.79 -32.02
N PRO A 28 -7.29 -12.06 -31.71
CA PRO A 28 -7.34 -10.68 -31.22
C PRO A 28 -7.86 -9.68 -32.25
N SER A 29 -8.09 -10.13 -33.49
CA SER A 29 -8.42 -9.29 -34.65
C SER A 29 -9.93 -9.08 -34.87
N GLU A 30 -10.81 -9.65 -34.04
CA GLU A 30 -12.28 -9.44 -34.14
C GLU A 30 -12.83 -8.46 -33.09
N LEU A 31 -11.97 -7.83 -32.28
CA LEU A 31 -12.37 -6.97 -31.18
C LEU A 31 -12.67 -5.52 -31.60
N ASP A 32 -13.60 -5.33 -32.54
CA ASP A 32 -13.93 -3.99 -33.05
C ASP A 32 -15.15 -3.34 -32.38
N THR A 33 -15.76 -3.93 -31.33
CA THR A 33 -16.79 -3.21 -30.56
C THR A 33 -16.88 -3.57 -29.07
N PRO A 34 -16.94 -2.57 -28.16
CA PRO A 34 -17.05 -2.77 -26.71
C PRO A 34 -18.34 -3.47 -26.25
N ASN A 35 -19.37 -3.52 -27.11
CA ASN A 35 -20.65 -4.17 -26.80
C ASN A 35 -20.57 -5.71 -26.74
N HIS A 36 -19.60 -6.34 -27.42
CA HIS A 36 -19.53 -7.80 -27.46
C HIS A 36 -18.91 -8.39 -26.18
N CYS A 37 -17.92 -7.70 -25.58
CA CYS A 37 -17.37 -8.05 -24.28
C CYS A 37 -18.39 -7.92 -23.14
N ALA A 38 -19.21 -6.87 -23.18
CA ALA A 38 -20.25 -6.64 -22.18
C ALA A 38 -21.31 -7.75 -22.21
N LEU A 39 -21.75 -8.17 -23.40
CA LEU A 39 -22.72 -9.26 -23.57
C LEU A 39 -22.15 -10.62 -23.16
N HIS A 40 -20.87 -10.88 -23.44
CA HIS A 40 -20.23 -12.13 -23.03
C HIS A 40 -20.10 -12.22 -21.51
N LEU A 41 -19.68 -11.14 -20.84
CA LEU A 41 -19.63 -11.07 -19.38
C LEU A 41 -21.01 -11.21 -18.74
N GLN A 42 -22.02 -10.54 -19.31
CA GLN A 42 -23.40 -10.59 -18.83
C GLN A 42 -23.96 -12.03 -18.91
N ASN A 43 -23.77 -12.71 -20.04
CA ASN A 43 -24.23 -14.08 -20.22
C ASN A 43 -23.49 -15.07 -19.30
N THR A 44 -22.19 -14.85 -19.09
CA THR A 44 -21.37 -15.68 -18.20
C THR A 44 -21.81 -15.53 -16.74
N LEU A 45 -22.11 -14.30 -16.29
CA LEU A 45 -22.62 -14.03 -14.95
C LEU A 45 -24.04 -14.58 -14.74
N GLN A 46 -24.90 -14.50 -15.74
CA GLN A 46 -26.26 -15.06 -15.66
C GLN A 46 -26.24 -16.59 -15.50
N HIS A 47 -25.26 -17.25 -16.12
CA HIS A 47 -25.05 -18.69 -16.01
C HIS A 47 -24.47 -19.10 -14.65
N ILE A 48 -23.75 -18.21 -13.96
CA ILE A 48 -23.21 -18.45 -12.60
C ILE A 48 -24.31 -18.23 -11.55
N VAL A 49 -25.20 -17.25 -11.77
CA VAL A 49 -26.29 -16.92 -10.85
C VAL A 49 -27.40 -17.98 -10.84
N SER A 50 -27.59 -18.74 -11.93
CA SER A 50 -28.63 -19.78 -11.99
C SER A 50 -28.33 -21.05 -11.17
N ASP A 51 -27.09 -21.26 -10.73
CA ASP A 51 -26.62 -22.52 -10.13
C ASP A 51 -26.63 -22.54 -8.58
N PHE A 52 -27.07 -21.46 -7.92
CA PHE A 52 -27.10 -21.35 -6.45
C PHE A 52 -28.53 -21.25 -5.87
N PRO A 53 -28.87 -21.99 -4.81
CA PRO A 53 -30.18 -21.88 -4.16
C PRO A 53 -30.25 -20.58 -3.33
N SER A 54 -31.29 -19.79 -3.62
CA SER A 54 -31.60 -18.47 -3.06
C SER A 54 -31.70 -18.43 -1.53
N PHE A 55 -30.88 -17.58 -0.91
CA PHE A 55 -31.11 -17.03 0.43
C PHE A 55 -31.34 -15.51 0.29
N ALA A 56 -32.41 -15.00 0.91
CA ALA A 56 -32.92 -13.63 0.80
C ALA A 56 -31.94 -12.50 1.21
N ILE A 57 -30.74 -12.82 1.70
CA ILE A 57 -29.66 -11.85 2.02
C ILE A 57 -28.92 -11.43 0.73
N GLN A 58 -28.97 -12.24 -0.32
CA GLN A 58 -28.26 -12.01 -1.58
C GLN A 58 -28.90 -10.89 -2.42
N ASP A 59 -30.22 -10.70 -2.34
CA ASP A 59 -30.93 -9.71 -3.16
C ASP A 59 -30.59 -8.26 -2.77
N ALA A 60 -30.41 -7.98 -1.48
CA ALA A 60 -30.04 -6.64 -1.01
C ALA A 60 -28.59 -6.27 -1.41
N PHE A 61 -27.68 -7.24 -1.32
CA PHE A 61 -26.28 -7.05 -1.74
C PHE A 61 -26.14 -6.91 -3.25
N ILE A 62 -26.87 -7.72 -4.04
CA ILE A 62 -26.91 -7.57 -5.50
C ILE A 62 -27.50 -6.22 -5.90
N HIS A 63 -28.56 -5.76 -5.24
CA HIS A 63 -29.14 -4.45 -5.51
C HIS A 63 -28.16 -3.31 -5.19
N HIS A 64 -27.42 -3.41 -4.08
CA HIS A 64 -26.39 -2.43 -3.73
C HIS A 64 -25.28 -2.36 -4.79
N LEU A 65 -24.76 -3.51 -5.24
CA LEU A 65 -23.75 -3.57 -6.30
C LEU A 65 -24.28 -3.03 -7.65
N GLN A 66 -25.56 -3.26 -7.96
CA GLN A 66 -26.18 -2.69 -9.17
C GLN A 66 -26.29 -1.16 -9.10
N GLU A 67 -26.57 -0.62 -7.91
CA GLU A 67 -26.63 0.82 -7.67
C GLU A 67 -25.23 1.47 -7.76
N GLU A 68 -24.21 0.84 -7.16
CA GLU A 68 -22.82 1.28 -7.31
C GLU A 68 -22.36 1.25 -8.78
N LEU A 69 -22.68 0.17 -9.51
CA LEU A 69 -22.36 0.05 -10.94
C LEU A 69 -23.03 1.15 -11.77
N HIS A 70 -24.30 1.46 -11.47
CA HIS A 70 -25.02 2.54 -12.15
C HIS A 70 -24.39 3.91 -11.86
N ASN A 71 -23.99 4.16 -10.61
CA ASN A 71 -23.34 5.39 -10.20
C ASN A 71 -21.96 5.55 -10.88
N VAL A 72 -21.15 4.48 -10.90
CA VAL A 72 -19.86 4.47 -11.62
C VAL A 72 -20.05 4.71 -13.11
N HIS A 73 -21.08 4.13 -13.74
CA HIS A 73 -21.37 4.36 -15.14
C HIS A 73 -21.77 5.82 -15.41
N LEU A 74 -22.57 6.42 -14.54
CA LEU A 74 -22.96 7.82 -14.63
C LEU A 74 -21.77 8.77 -14.47
N GLN A 75 -20.91 8.50 -13.48
CA GLN A 75 -19.68 9.28 -13.26
C GLN A 75 -18.70 9.11 -14.43
N SER A 76 -18.55 7.89 -14.97
CA SER A 76 -17.72 7.62 -16.14
C SER A 76 -18.22 8.39 -17.37
N ALA A 77 -19.54 8.42 -17.60
CA ALA A 77 -20.13 9.22 -18.67
C ALA A 77 -19.92 10.73 -18.45
N GLN A 78 -20.01 11.20 -17.21
CA GLN A 78 -19.74 12.61 -16.87
C GLN A 78 -18.27 12.98 -17.14
N VAL A 79 -17.33 12.14 -16.72
CA VAL A 79 -15.90 12.35 -16.97
C VAL A 79 -15.60 12.32 -18.46
N ALA A 80 -16.19 11.37 -19.22
CA ALA A 80 -16.04 11.31 -20.67
C ALA A 80 -16.53 12.61 -21.36
N ASN A 81 -17.66 13.16 -20.93
CA ASN A 81 -18.18 14.44 -21.44
C ASN A 81 -17.25 15.61 -21.10
N GLN A 82 -16.65 15.62 -19.90
CA GLN A 82 -15.68 16.64 -19.51
C GLN A 82 -14.39 16.56 -20.33
N ILE A 83 -13.91 15.36 -20.63
CA ILE A 83 -12.75 15.12 -21.49
C ILE A 83 -13.04 15.62 -22.92
N ASP A 84 -14.20 15.29 -23.48
CA ASP A 84 -14.59 15.76 -24.83
C ASP A 84 -14.69 17.29 -24.89
N LEU A 85 -15.28 17.92 -23.86
CA LEU A 85 -15.33 19.37 -23.76
C LEU A 85 -13.93 19.99 -23.70
N LEU A 86 -13.05 19.45 -22.85
CA LEU A 86 -11.68 19.94 -22.69
C LEU A 86 -10.87 19.77 -23.99
N ALA A 87 -11.03 18.65 -24.68
CA ALA A 87 -10.38 18.39 -25.96
C ALA A 87 -10.82 19.39 -27.04
N ARG A 88 -12.11 19.72 -27.10
CA ARG A 88 -12.62 20.75 -28.02
C ARG A 88 -12.06 22.13 -27.68
N THR A 89 -12.11 22.53 -26.41
CA THR A 89 -11.56 23.83 -25.98
C THR A 89 -10.07 23.93 -26.28
N HIS A 90 -9.29 22.89 -26.01
CA HIS A 90 -7.86 22.86 -26.34
C HIS A 90 -7.63 23.01 -27.85
N ASN A 91 -8.43 22.35 -28.68
CA ASN A 91 -8.30 22.46 -30.13
C ASN A 91 -8.64 23.88 -30.63
N ASP A 92 -9.71 24.49 -30.10
CA ASP A 92 -10.09 25.86 -30.42
C ASP A 92 -9.00 26.86 -29.99
N ASP A 93 -8.46 26.72 -28.78
CA ASP A 93 -7.36 27.54 -28.27
C ASP A 93 -6.09 27.38 -29.12
N SER A 94 -5.79 26.15 -29.56
CA SER A 94 -4.65 25.87 -30.45
C SER A 94 -4.83 26.55 -31.82
N VAL A 95 -6.05 26.58 -32.36
CA VAL A 95 -6.36 27.28 -33.62
C VAL A 95 -6.18 28.79 -33.45
N ILE A 96 -6.66 29.36 -32.34
CA ILE A 96 -6.50 30.79 -32.03
C ILE A 96 -5.01 31.14 -31.88
N LEU A 97 -4.24 30.30 -31.19
CA LEU A 97 -2.81 30.52 -31.01
C LEU A 97 -2.05 30.46 -32.35
N ALA A 98 -2.38 29.49 -33.21
CA ALA A 98 -1.80 29.40 -34.54
C ALA A 98 -2.08 30.65 -35.39
N ALA A 99 -3.32 31.15 -35.38
CA ALA A 99 -3.68 32.38 -36.09
C ALA A 99 -2.92 33.61 -35.57
N LYS A 100 -2.73 33.72 -34.25
CA LYS A 100 -1.94 34.82 -33.67
C LYS A 100 -0.45 34.73 -34.01
N LEU A 101 0.10 33.52 -34.11
CA LEU A 101 1.49 33.34 -34.55
C LEU A 101 1.66 33.74 -36.01
N GLU A 102 0.70 33.42 -36.89
CA GLU A 102 0.69 33.83 -38.29
C GLU A 102 0.57 35.37 -38.43
N GLU A 103 -0.25 36.02 -37.61
CA GLU A 103 -0.35 37.50 -37.55
C GLU A 103 0.98 38.15 -37.10
N LEU A 104 1.65 37.54 -36.12
CA LEU A 104 2.94 38.02 -35.63
C LEU A 104 4.03 37.85 -36.71
N GLU A 105 4.02 36.72 -37.43
CA GLU A 105 4.93 36.46 -38.54
C GLU A 105 4.72 37.47 -39.68
N PHE A 106 3.47 37.76 -40.03
CA PHE A 106 3.15 38.78 -41.04
C PHE A 106 3.61 40.18 -40.60
N SER A 107 3.48 40.51 -39.32
CA SER A 107 3.95 41.78 -38.74
C SER A 107 5.47 41.91 -38.78
N LEU A 108 6.20 40.80 -38.60
CA LEU A 108 7.66 40.75 -38.71
C LEU A 108 8.12 40.91 -40.17
N GLN A 109 7.38 40.35 -41.13
CA GLN A 109 7.66 40.48 -42.56
C GLN A 109 7.30 41.87 -43.11
N PHE A 110 6.41 42.62 -42.46
CA PHE A 110 5.97 43.95 -42.87
C PHE A 110 6.77 45.11 -42.26
N ASN A 111 8.03 44.92 -41.85
CA ASN A 111 8.95 46.04 -41.68
C ASN A 111 9.53 46.40 -43.05
N PRO A 112 9.03 47.45 -43.75
CA PRO A 112 9.72 47.88 -44.96
C PRO A 112 11.01 48.53 -44.48
N SER A 113 12.15 47.97 -44.89
CA SER A 113 13.40 48.71 -44.90
C SER A 113 13.14 50.01 -45.68
N LYS A 114 12.95 51.11 -44.94
CA LYS A 114 13.02 52.47 -45.47
C LYS A 114 14.46 52.70 -45.88
N ASP A 115 14.82 52.27 -47.08
CA ASP A 115 16.00 52.72 -47.78
C ASP A 115 15.60 53.12 -49.20
N GLN A 116 15.15 54.36 -49.32
CA GLN A 116 15.34 55.27 -50.47
C GLN A 116 14.63 56.59 -50.14
N LYS A 117 15.19 57.78 -50.38
CA LYS A 117 16.01 58.23 -51.51
C LYS A 117 16.47 59.66 -51.19
N ASN A 118 17.65 60.10 -51.64
CA ASN A 118 17.79 61.29 -52.48
C ASN A 118 19.23 61.47 -53.00
N VAL A 119 19.29 61.77 -54.29
CA VAL A 119 20.46 62.02 -55.16
C VAL A 119 20.62 63.54 -55.30
N SER A 120 21.84 64.09 -55.27
CA SER A 120 22.32 65.15 -56.19
C SER A 120 23.80 65.55 -55.97
N GLU A 121 24.62 65.34 -57.02
CA GLU A 121 25.70 66.16 -57.62
C GLU A 121 26.89 66.79 -56.80
N ALA A 122 28.06 66.81 -57.48
CA ALA A 122 29.45 67.07 -57.02
C ALA A 122 29.89 68.58 -57.05
N PRO A 123 31.21 68.95 -57.07
CA PRO A 123 32.32 68.81 -56.11
C PRO A 123 32.96 70.18 -55.69
N GLU A 124 34.06 70.12 -54.89
CA GLU A 124 35.07 71.17 -54.59
C GLU A 124 34.87 72.13 -53.39
N GLY A 125 35.94 72.29 -52.57
CA GLY A 125 36.27 73.57 -51.91
C GLY A 125 36.61 73.58 -50.42
N ILE A 126 37.82 73.12 -50.07
CA ILE A 126 38.82 73.70 -49.13
C ILE A 126 38.39 74.24 -47.73
N ASP A 127 39.02 73.63 -46.71
CA ASP A 127 39.46 74.09 -45.38
C ASP A 127 38.57 75.01 -44.51
N SER A 128 38.28 74.54 -43.29
CA SER A 128 38.88 75.15 -42.09
C SER A 128 38.77 74.24 -40.87
N SER A 129 39.85 74.28 -40.08
CA SER A 129 40.11 73.63 -38.81
C SER A 129 39.04 73.85 -37.73
N ILE A 130 38.78 72.82 -36.92
CA ILE A 130 38.98 72.83 -35.47
C ILE A 130 39.06 71.35 -35.05
N LEU A 131 40.17 70.98 -34.41
CA LEU A 131 40.36 69.70 -33.74
C LEU A 131 39.40 69.64 -32.55
N GLU A 132 38.21 69.12 -32.80
CA GLU A 132 37.19 68.84 -31.79
C GLU A 132 37.33 67.38 -31.36
N ASP A 133 37.97 67.19 -30.21
CA ASP A 133 37.67 66.18 -29.19
C ASP A 133 37.12 64.80 -29.64
N ASP A 134 37.97 64.01 -30.31
CA ASP A 134 37.76 62.58 -30.59
C ASP A 134 37.70 61.69 -29.32
N SER A 135 37.81 62.26 -28.11
CA SER A 135 37.66 61.52 -26.84
C SER A 135 36.20 61.22 -26.49
N SER A 136 35.25 61.96 -27.04
CA SER A 136 33.83 61.85 -26.70
C SER A 136 33.15 60.63 -27.35
N ASN A 137 33.54 60.28 -28.58
CA ASN A 137 32.98 59.14 -29.32
C ASN A 137 33.49 57.79 -28.79
N LEU A 138 34.74 57.71 -28.35
CA LEU A 138 35.33 56.51 -27.72
C LEU A 138 34.75 56.19 -26.33
N ALA A 139 34.33 57.22 -25.59
CA ALA A 139 33.68 57.07 -24.29
C ALA A 139 32.21 56.67 -24.44
N ALA A 140 31.49 57.22 -25.43
CA ALA A 140 30.11 56.84 -25.75
C ALA A 140 30.04 55.40 -26.29
N GLU A 141 30.91 54.99 -27.21
CA GLU A 141 30.98 53.59 -27.69
C GLU A 141 31.33 52.59 -26.59
N ASN A 142 32.22 52.96 -25.64
CA ASN A 142 32.53 52.08 -24.51
C ASN A 142 31.35 51.99 -23.53
N LEU A 143 30.60 53.07 -23.33
CA LEU A 143 29.42 53.06 -22.47
C LEU A 143 28.31 52.19 -23.06
N ASP A 144 28.10 52.26 -24.38
CA ASP A 144 27.13 51.45 -25.13
C ASP A 144 27.49 49.96 -25.10
N LYS A 145 28.77 49.62 -25.33
CA LYS A 145 29.30 48.25 -25.21
C LYS A 145 29.19 47.70 -23.79
N ASN A 146 29.41 48.53 -22.76
CA ASN A 146 29.26 48.14 -21.36
C ASN A 146 27.78 47.93 -20.98
N LEU A 147 26.87 48.72 -21.55
CA LEU A 147 25.43 48.55 -21.37
C LEU A 147 24.95 47.24 -22.01
N GLU A 148 25.36 46.97 -23.25
CA GLU A 148 25.09 45.71 -23.95
C GLU A 148 25.65 44.49 -23.18
N GLN A 149 26.86 44.60 -22.62
CA GLN A 149 27.45 43.54 -21.80
C GLN A 149 26.65 43.29 -20.52
N PHE A 150 26.21 44.34 -19.83
CA PHE A 150 25.38 44.20 -18.63
C PHE A 150 24.00 43.61 -18.94
N GLU A 151 23.38 44.00 -20.06
CA GLU A 151 22.14 43.39 -20.54
C GLU A 151 22.31 41.90 -20.88
N LEU A 152 23.46 41.53 -21.45
CA LEU A 152 23.79 40.14 -21.76
C LEU A 152 24.01 39.31 -20.50
N GLU A 153 24.72 39.85 -19.49
CA GLU A 153 24.87 39.21 -18.18
C GLU A 153 23.51 39.01 -17.49
N ASN A 154 22.65 40.03 -17.52
CA ASN A 154 21.30 39.93 -16.95
C ASN A 154 20.47 38.85 -17.66
N LYS A 155 20.54 38.77 -19.00
CA LYS A 155 19.90 37.70 -19.79
C LYS A 155 20.48 36.31 -19.48
N ILE A 156 21.79 36.21 -19.26
CA ILE A 156 22.44 34.95 -18.87
C ILE A 156 21.93 34.49 -17.51
N ASP A 157 21.82 35.40 -16.54
CA ASP A 157 21.34 35.07 -15.20
C ASP A 157 19.84 34.70 -15.20
N GLU A 158 19.03 35.36 -16.03
CA GLU A 158 17.64 34.98 -16.29
C GLU A 158 17.53 33.58 -16.91
N MET A 159 18.39 33.26 -17.90
CA MET A 159 18.49 31.92 -18.48
C MET A 159 18.93 30.86 -17.45
N LYS A 160 19.86 31.17 -16.54
CA LYS A 160 20.26 30.24 -15.47
C LYS A 160 19.11 29.98 -14.50
N LEU A 161 18.35 31.00 -14.15
CA LEU A 161 17.16 30.86 -13.30
C LEU A 161 16.09 30.01 -13.98
N MET A 162 15.82 30.24 -15.26
CA MET A 162 14.91 29.40 -16.04
C MET A 162 15.41 27.96 -16.17
N LEU A 163 16.71 27.74 -16.37
CA LEU A 163 17.26 26.40 -16.44
C LEU A 163 17.07 25.65 -15.10
N LYS A 164 17.30 26.34 -13.98
CA LYS A 164 17.10 25.78 -12.63
C LYS A 164 15.61 25.50 -12.36
N SER A 165 14.70 26.37 -12.77
CA SER A 165 13.26 26.12 -12.62
C SER A 165 12.79 24.96 -13.50
N LEU A 166 13.31 24.82 -14.71
CA LEU A 166 13.00 23.70 -15.61
C LEU A 166 13.53 22.37 -15.06
N GLN A 167 14.73 22.36 -14.48
CA GLN A 167 15.28 21.18 -13.79
C GLN A 167 14.43 20.79 -12.58
N ASN A 168 14.02 21.76 -11.77
CA ASN A 168 13.13 21.52 -10.64
C ASN A 168 11.78 20.95 -11.11
N LEU A 169 11.20 21.51 -12.18
CA LEU A 169 9.95 21.00 -12.75
C LEU A 169 10.12 19.56 -13.26
N GLN A 170 11.22 19.26 -13.95
CA GLN A 170 11.54 17.91 -14.41
C GLN A 170 11.66 16.92 -13.24
N PHE A 171 12.31 17.34 -12.14
CA PHE A 171 12.38 16.54 -10.92
C PHE A 171 10.97 16.28 -10.34
N THR A 172 10.14 17.31 -10.26
CA THR A 172 8.76 17.21 -9.78
C THR A 172 7.92 16.26 -10.64
N VAL A 173 8.03 16.32 -11.97
CA VAL A 173 7.30 15.40 -12.87
C VAL A 173 7.73 13.95 -12.64
N LYS A 174 9.04 13.68 -12.59
CA LYS A 174 9.56 12.34 -12.27
C LYS A 174 9.12 11.85 -10.89
N TRP A 175 9.02 12.77 -9.93
CA TRP A 175 8.55 12.47 -8.59
C TRP A 175 7.09 11.98 -8.61
N PHE A 176 6.21 12.68 -9.34
CA PHE A 176 4.81 12.25 -9.50
C PHE A 176 4.69 10.90 -10.23
N GLU A 177 5.49 10.66 -11.28
CA GLU A 177 5.51 9.36 -11.97
C GLU A 177 5.90 8.20 -11.03
N VAL A 178 6.88 8.40 -10.16
CA VAL A 178 7.32 7.38 -9.19
C VAL A 178 6.26 7.16 -8.11
N VAL A 179 5.64 8.23 -7.61
CA VAL A 179 4.55 8.14 -6.63
C VAL A 179 3.37 7.38 -7.21
N GLU A 180 2.92 7.72 -8.41
CA GLU A 180 1.82 7.06 -9.10
C GLU A 180 2.12 5.57 -9.32
N GLN A 181 3.32 5.21 -9.76
CA GLN A 181 3.73 3.80 -9.90
C GLN A 181 3.67 3.02 -8.58
N ILE A 182 4.02 3.65 -7.47
CA ILE A 182 3.96 3.02 -6.15
C ILE A 182 2.49 2.87 -5.72
N GLU A 183 1.67 3.91 -5.84
CA GLU A 183 0.26 3.87 -5.43
C GLU A 183 -0.57 2.91 -6.29
N ASP A 184 -0.34 2.84 -7.60
CA ASP A 184 -1.00 1.91 -8.51
C ASP A 184 -0.63 0.45 -8.25
N ALA A 185 0.59 0.19 -7.80
CA ALA A 185 1.06 -1.16 -7.52
C ALA A 185 0.47 -1.76 -6.23
N PHE A 186 0.00 -0.93 -5.29
CA PHE A 186 -0.43 -1.37 -3.96
C PHE A 186 -1.77 -0.76 -3.55
N THR A 187 -2.78 -1.60 -3.40
CA THR A 187 -4.07 -1.17 -2.87
C THR A 187 -3.93 -0.62 -1.45
N GLY A 188 -4.48 0.58 -1.22
CA GLY A 188 -4.48 1.22 0.09
C GLY A 188 -3.16 1.87 0.49
N LEU A 189 -2.15 1.91 -0.40
CA LEU A 189 -0.91 2.63 -0.14
C LEU A 189 -1.01 4.07 -0.65
N LYS A 190 -0.49 5.03 0.12
CA LYS A 190 -0.34 6.42 -0.30
C LYS A 190 1.04 6.96 0.07
N VAL A 191 1.75 7.58 -0.85
CA VAL A 191 3.05 8.20 -0.55
C VAL A 191 2.83 9.55 0.11
N LEU A 192 3.31 9.71 1.35
CA LEU A 192 3.19 10.96 2.11
C LEU A 192 4.39 11.88 1.87
N ALA A 193 5.58 11.28 1.82
CA ALA A 193 6.82 11.98 1.51
C ALA A 193 7.80 11.01 0.85
N PHE A 194 8.54 11.52 -0.14
CA PHE A 194 9.62 10.80 -0.77
C PHE A 194 10.75 11.78 -0.99
N ASP A 195 11.78 11.67 -0.15
CA ASP A 195 13.02 12.46 -0.22
C ASP A 195 14.19 11.56 -0.63
N GLU A 196 15.41 12.11 -0.69
CA GLU A 196 16.60 11.38 -1.17
C GLU A 196 16.95 10.13 -0.32
N ASN A 197 16.59 10.13 0.97
CA ASN A 197 17.01 9.11 1.94
C ASN A 197 15.84 8.48 2.72
N CYS A 198 14.62 8.93 2.50
CA CYS A 198 13.47 8.57 3.29
C CYS A 198 12.19 8.51 2.46
N ILE A 199 11.45 7.44 2.69
CA ILE A 199 10.13 7.20 2.11
C ILE A 199 9.15 7.10 3.27
N ARG A 200 8.14 7.98 3.28
CA ARG A 200 7.03 7.93 4.23
C ARG A 200 5.77 7.53 3.49
N LEU A 201 5.18 6.42 3.90
CA LEU A 201 4.00 5.81 3.29
C LEU A 201 2.87 5.77 4.31
N SER A 202 1.65 6.01 3.86
CA SER A 202 0.42 5.67 4.58
C SER A 202 -0.10 4.35 4.02
N MET A 203 -0.41 3.41 4.90
CA MET A 203 -0.93 2.09 4.58
C MET A 203 -2.32 1.96 5.19
N ARG A 204 -3.30 1.87 4.31
CA ARG A 204 -4.69 1.53 4.62
C ARG A 204 -4.86 0.04 4.38
N THR A 205 -4.96 -0.71 5.46
CA THR A 205 -5.16 -2.17 5.43
C THR A 205 -6.56 -2.50 5.90
N TYR A 206 -7.17 -3.51 5.30
CA TYR A 206 -8.52 -3.93 5.65
C TYR A 206 -8.46 -5.25 6.41
N ILE A 207 -9.15 -5.32 7.55
CA ILE A 207 -9.28 -6.56 8.30
C ILE A 207 -10.25 -7.46 7.53
N PRO A 208 -9.83 -8.64 7.06
CA PRO A 208 -10.73 -9.55 6.39
C PRO A 208 -11.80 -10.03 7.37
N THR A 209 -13.07 -9.78 7.04
CA THR A 209 -14.22 -10.36 7.73
C THR A 209 -14.36 -11.82 7.31
N PHE A 210 -13.64 -12.71 8.02
CA PHE A 210 -13.70 -14.14 7.76
C PHE A 210 -14.67 -14.83 8.72
N GLU A 211 -15.65 -15.57 8.17
CA GLU A 211 -16.66 -16.32 8.94
C GLU A 211 -16.04 -17.38 9.86
N GLY A 212 -14.80 -17.83 9.58
CA GLY A 212 -14.02 -18.68 10.48
C GLY A 212 -13.38 -17.97 11.69
N ILE A 213 -13.12 -16.66 11.61
CA ILE A 213 -12.63 -15.85 12.75
C ILE A 213 -13.81 -15.45 13.65
N SER A 214 -15.03 -15.39 13.11
CA SER A 214 -16.27 -15.16 13.87
C SER A 214 -16.52 -16.18 14.99
N TYR A 215 -15.93 -17.38 14.92
CA TYR A 215 -16.02 -18.36 16.03
C TYR A 215 -15.14 -17.98 17.24
N GLN A 216 -14.16 -17.10 17.05
CA GLN A 216 -13.25 -16.63 18.12
C GLN A 216 -13.57 -15.20 18.59
N LEU A 217 -14.19 -14.39 17.73
CA LEU A 217 -14.68 -13.06 18.07
C LEU A 217 -16.18 -13.15 18.38
N SER A 218 -16.56 -13.07 19.65
CA SER A 218 -17.97 -12.99 20.03
C SER A 218 -18.59 -11.69 19.47
N VAL A 219 -19.42 -11.85 18.43
CA VAL A 219 -20.36 -10.89 17.82
C VAL A 219 -20.21 -9.46 18.33
N GLN A 220 -19.43 -8.63 17.62
CA GLN A 220 -19.45 -7.19 17.81
C GLN A 220 -20.04 -6.55 16.55
N GLU A 221 -21.37 -6.44 16.56
CA GLU A 221 -22.22 -5.87 15.52
C GLU A 221 -22.23 -4.31 15.53
N ASP A 222 -21.40 -3.67 16.36
CA ASP A 222 -21.51 -2.24 16.68
C ASP A 222 -20.30 -1.35 16.30
N THR A 223 -19.38 -1.81 15.46
CA THR A 223 -18.28 -0.95 14.97
C THR A 223 -18.07 -1.08 13.48
N THR A 224 -18.88 -0.34 12.72
CA THR A 224 -18.69 -0.08 11.28
C THR A 224 -17.32 0.55 10.96
N ASP A 225 -16.60 1.11 11.94
CA ASP A 225 -15.27 1.72 11.80
C ASP A 225 -14.06 0.77 12.03
N ALA A 226 -14.28 -0.49 12.44
CA ALA A 226 -13.17 -1.39 12.83
C ALA A 226 -12.52 -2.16 11.66
N ALA A 227 -13.07 -2.07 10.45
CA ALA A 227 -12.59 -2.84 9.30
C ALA A 227 -11.32 -2.26 8.66
N GLU A 228 -10.97 -1.02 8.97
CA GLU A 228 -9.89 -0.30 8.31
C GLU A 228 -8.81 0.12 9.31
N LEU A 229 -7.58 -0.24 9.02
CA LEU A 229 -6.40 0.02 9.81
C LEU A 229 -5.47 0.93 9.05
N ASN A 230 -5.23 2.12 9.61
CA ASN A 230 -4.33 3.11 9.06
C ASN A 230 -3.01 3.08 9.83
N HIS A 231 -1.93 2.70 9.14
CA HIS A 231 -0.56 2.71 9.67
C HIS A 231 0.31 3.58 8.78
N GLU A 232 1.26 4.31 9.37
CA GLU A 232 2.30 4.98 8.60
C GLU A 232 3.59 4.18 8.68
N LEU A 233 4.28 4.04 7.55
CA LEU A 233 5.57 3.38 7.42
C LEU A 233 6.62 4.40 7.01
N LEU A 234 7.66 4.52 7.82
CA LEU A 234 8.84 5.32 7.52
C LEU A 234 9.99 4.39 7.17
N VAL A 235 10.47 4.49 5.94
CA VAL A 235 11.59 3.69 5.41
C VAL A 235 12.77 4.64 5.15
N GLU A 236 13.83 4.51 5.93
CA GLU A 236 15.10 5.19 5.68
C GLU A 236 16.04 4.28 4.87
N VAL A 237 16.66 4.84 3.83
CA VAL A 237 17.69 4.21 3.01
C VAL A 237 19.03 4.93 3.15
N PHE A 238 20.12 4.23 2.88
CA PHE A 238 21.46 4.84 2.87
C PHE A 238 21.67 5.69 1.62
N GLU A 239 22.08 6.94 1.78
CA GLU A 239 22.32 7.88 0.69
C GLU A 239 23.13 7.28 -0.49
N GLY A 240 22.63 7.50 -1.71
CA GLY A 240 23.20 6.94 -2.93
C GLY A 240 22.99 5.43 -3.12
N THR A 241 22.30 4.75 -2.20
CA THR A 241 21.98 3.32 -2.30
C THR A 241 20.51 3.06 -1.96
N MET A 242 19.91 2.02 -2.53
CA MET A 242 18.55 1.58 -2.15
C MET A 242 18.57 0.59 -0.97
N LYS A 243 19.61 0.64 -0.12
CA LYS A 243 19.76 -0.28 1.01
C LYS A 243 19.00 0.24 2.23
N LEU A 244 18.18 -0.61 2.83
CA LEU A 244 17.43 -0.31 4.05
C LEU A 244 18.38 -0.01 5.21
N LYS A 245 18.21 1.17 5.80
CA LYS A 245 18.91 1.61 7.01
C LYS A 245 18.03 1.36 8.22
N ASN A 246 16.84 1.95 8.24
CA ASN A 246 15.90 1.91 9.35
C ASN A 246 14.46 1.86 8.84
N VAL A 247 13.57 1.21 9.59
CA VAL A 247 12.14 1.13 9.28
C VAL A 247 11.36 1.33 10.57
N GLN A 248 10.38 2.23 10.54
CA GLN A 248 9.50 2.49 11.69
C GLN A 248 8.04 2.44 11.23
N VAL A 249 7.18 1.87 12.07
CA VAL A 249 5.73 1.87 11.88
C VAL A 249 5.10 2.76 12.94
N PHE A 250 4.08 3.50 12.54
CA PHE A 250 3.28 4.34 13.41
C PHE A 250 1.80 3.97 13.29
N PRO A 251 1.11 3.68 14.42
CA PRO A 251 1.66 3.55 15.78
C PRO A 251 2.71 2.41 15.91
N ASN A 252 3.56 2.48 16.94
CA ASN A 252 4.62 1.47 17.17
C ASN A 252 4.06 0.26 17.95
N ASP A 253 3.00 -0.32 17.42
CA ASP A 253 2.29 -1.49 17.96
C ASP A 253 2.58 -2.77 17.15
N ILE A 254 3.29 -2.65 16.03
CA ILE A 254 3.68 -3.76 15.15
C ILE A 254 5.18 -3.99 15.20
N TYR A 255 5.59 -5.24 15.45
CA TYR A 255 6.99 -5.65 15.42
C TYR A 255 7.40 -6.09 14.00
N LEU A 256 8.39 -5.41 13.41
CA LEU A 256 8.87 -5.66 12.05
C LEU A 256 10.33 -6.13 11.96
N SER A 257 11.02 -6.36 13.08
CA SER A 257 12.49 -6.54 13.01
C SER A 257 12.89 -7.72 12.15
N ASP A 258 12.13 -8.82 12.19
CA ASP A 258 12.34 -10.02 11.40
C ASP A 258 12.22 -9.75 9.89
N ILE A 259 11.20 -8.99 9.48
CA ILE A 259 10.98 -8.59 8.08
C ILE A 259 12.11 -7.67 7.63
N VAL A 260 12.52 -6.71 8.48
CA VAL A 260 13.59 -5.76 8.17
C VAL A 260 14.95 -6.45 8.09
N ASP A 261 15.25 -7.36 9.02
CA ASP A 261 16.50 -8.12 9.04
C ASP A 261 16.60 -9.04 7.83
N TYR A 262 15.49 -9.68 7.46
CA TYR A 262 15.41 -10.46 6.22
C TYR A 262 15.66 -9.58 5.00
N ALA A 263 14.98 -8.43 4.89
CA ALA A 263 15.14 -7.51 3.79
C ALA A 263 16.59 -6.99 3.67
N LYS A 264 17.28 -6.74 4.80
CA LYS A 264 18.70 -6.37 4.83
C LYS A 264 19.63 -7.50 4.37
N SER A 265 19.26 -8.76 4.64
CA SER A 265 20.07 -9.93 4.27
C SER A 265 19.98 -10.28 2.79
N VAL A 266 18.85 -9.98 2.15
CA VAL A 266 18.62 -10.26 0.72
C VAL A 266 19.28 -9.16 -0.12
N SER A 267 19.99 -9.55 -1.19
CA SER A 267 20.76 -8.60 -2.01
C SER A 267 19.89 -7.51 -2.67
N LYS A 268 18.62 -7.83 -2.96
CA LYS A 268 17.58 -6.93 -3.51
C LYS A 268 16.17 -7.47 -3.19
N PRO A 269 15.63 -7.28 -1.98
CA PRO A 269 14.21 -7.51 -1.75
C PRO A 269 13.42 -6.54 -2.65
N SER A 270 12.35 -7.01 -3.29
CA SER A 270 11.46 -6.09 -4.00
C SER A 270 10.72 -5.23 -2.98
N LEU A 271 10.48 -3.96 -3.32
CA LEU A 271 9.60 -3.09 -2.52
C LEU A 271 8.24 -3.74 -2.33
N GLN A 272 7.76 -4.44 -3.37
CA GLN A 272 6.52 -5.21 -3.32
C GLN A 272 6.50 -6.28 -2.24
N TRP A 273 7.54 -7.12 -2.17
CA TRP A 273 7.64 -8.13 -1.13
C TRP A 273 7.64 -7.46 0.25
N PHE A 274 8.41 -6.38 0.41
CA PHE A 274 8.53 -5.70 1.69
C PHE A 274 7.19 -5.11 2.16
N ILE A 275 6.52 -4.32 1.31
CA ILE A 275 5.23 -3.71 1.63
C ILE A 275 4.17 -4.77 1.93
N GLN A 276 4.11 -5.84 1.12
CA GLN A 276 3.14 -6.91 1.34
C GLN A 276 3.36 -7.63 2.69
N ASN A 277 4.60 -7.93 3.06
CA ASN A 277 4.89 -8.56 4.36
C ASN A 277 4.56 -7.64 5.54
N VAL A 278 4.76 -6.32 5.39
CA VAL A 278 4.36 -5.33 6.41
C VAL A 278 2.84 -5.28 6.55
N GLN A 279 2.10 -5.25 5.43
CA GLN A 279 0.63 -5.28 5.44
C GLN A 279 0.09 -6.57 6.07
N ASP A 280 0.63 -7.73 5.69
CA ASP A 280 0.25 -9.03 6.25
C ASP A 280 0.51 -9.08 7.76
N ARG A 281 1.65 -8.53 8.21
CA ARG A 281 1.99 -8.44 9.64
C ARG A 281 1.00 -7.54 10.38
N ILE A 282 0.65 -6.37 9.84
CA ILE A 282 -0.35 -5.47 10.43
C ILE A 282 -1.69 -6.19 10.64
N ILE A 283 -2.18 -6.86 9.59
CA ILE A 283 -3.45 -7.60 9.63
C ILE A 283 -3.38 -8.69 10.70
N LEU A 284 -2.31 -9.51 10.69
CA LEU A 284 -2.17 -10.64 11.60
C LEU A 284 -2.05 -10.19 13.06
N SER A 285 -1.18 -9.23 13.36
CA SER A 285 -0.98 -8.71 14.72
C SER A 285 -2.24 -8.03 15.26
N THR A 286 -2.98 -7.33 14.40
CA THR A 286 -4.26 -6.72 14.80
C THR A 286 -5.31 -7.77 15.10
N LEU A 287 -5.47 -8.79 14.23
CA LEU A 287 -6.39 -9.90 14.46
C LEU A 287 -6.08 -10.63 15.78
N ARG A 288 -4.80 -10.92 16.04
CA ARG A 288 -4.34 -11.51 17.31
C ARG A 288 -4.74 -10.63 18.50
N SER A 289 -4.48 -9.33 18.42
CA SER A 289 -4.86 -8.36 19.45
C SER A 289 -6.37 -8.34 19.71
N LEU A 290 -7.19 -8.37 18.66
CA LEU A 290 -8.64 -8.39 18.76
C LEU A 290 -9.16 -9.67 19.43
N VAL A 291 -8.68 -10.84 19.02
CA VAL A 291 -9.07 -12.12 19.64
C VAL A 291 -8.70 -12.14 21.12
N ILE A 292 -7.54 -11.59 21.48
CA ILE A 292 -7.08 -11.52 22.88
C ILE A 292 -7.92 -10.52 23.68
N LYS A 293 -8.28 -9.37 23.10
CA LYS A 293 -9.21 -8.41 23.72
C LYS A 293 -10.59 -9.03 23.96
N ASP A 294 -11.09 -9.85 23.04
CA ASP A 294 -12.35 -10.55 23.22
C ASP A 294 -12.24 -11.61 24.32
N ALA A 295 -11.17 -12.41 24.30
CA ALA A 295 -10.90 -13.41 25.33
C ALA A 295 -10.64 -12.79 26.72
N ASN A 296 -10.20 -11.54 26.81
CA ASN A 296 -10.05 -10.80 28.06
C ASN A 296 -11.39 -10.49 28.76
N LYS A 297 -12.54 -10.74 28.11
CA LYS A 297 -13.85 -10.79 28.78
C LYS A 297 -14.01 -12.03 29.68
N SER A 298 -13.10 -13.00 29.57
CA SER A 298 -13.11 -14.25 30.33
C SER A 298 -12.47 -14.10 31.72
N ARG A 299 -12.29 -15.24 32.41
CA ARG A 299 -11.81 -15.31 33.81
C ARG A 299 -10.34 -14.89 33.98
N TYR A 300 -9.52 -14.94 32.93
CA TYR A 300 -8.07 -14.71 33.03
C TYR A 300 -7.65 -13.49 32.21
N PRO A 301 -6.87 -12.56 32.80
CA PRO A 301 -6.18 -11.53 32.04
C PRO A 301 -5.14 -12.15 31.09
N LEU A 302 -5.14 -11.69 29.84
CA LEU A 302 -4.30 -12.14 28.74
C LEU A 302 -3.51 -10.95 28.18
N GLU A 303 -2.19 -11.11 28.09
CA GLU A 303 -1.28 -10.13 27.49
C GLU A 303 -0.69 -10.69 26.20
N TYR A 304 -0.70 -9.89 25.13
CA TYR A 304 -0.12 -10.23 23.84
C TYR A 304 1.24 -9.57 23.65
N PHE A 305 2.26 -10.37 23.29
CA PHE A 305 3.57 -9.87 22.92
C PHE A 305 3.86 -10.20 21.46
N ASP A 306 3.74 -9.18 20.59
CA ASP A 306 3.92 -9.33 19.14
C ASP A 306 5.32 -9.78 18.76
N LYS A 307 6.34 -9.25 19.46
CA LYS A 307 7.76 -9.56 19.24
C LYS A 307 8.09 -11.05 19.32
N ASP A 308 7.56 -11.72 20.33
CA ASP A 308 7.87 -13.14 20.60
C ASP A 308 6.74 -14.07 20.12
N GLU A 309 5.73 -13.52 19.44
CA GLU A 309 4.49 -14.21 19.06
C GLU A 309 3.93 -15.07 20.20
N THR A 310 3.88 -14.47 21.40
CA THR A 310 3.55 -15.17 22.65
C THR A 310 2.39 -14.48 23.36
N ILE A 311 1.50 -15.28 23.94
CA ILE A 311 0.45 -14.84 24.85
C ILE A 311 0.86 -15.22 26.27
N VAL A 312 0.68 -14.32 27.23
CA VAL A 312 0.79 -14.61 28.65
C VAL A 312 -0.60 -14.63 29.25
N ALA A 313 -0.99 -15.76 29.82
CA ALA A 313 -2.24 -15.91 30.55
C ALA A 313 -1.98 -15.86 32.06
N HIS A 314 -2.53 -14.85 32.73
CA HIS A 314 -2.41 -14.66 34.17
C HIS A 314 -3.48 -15.48 34.90
N MET A 315 -3.10 -16.67 35.34
CA MET A 315 -3.98 -17.62 36.00
C MET A 315 -4.10 -17.34 37.51
N ALA A 316 -5.09 -17.99 38.14
CA ALA A 316 -5.29 -17.88 39.58
C ALA A 316 -4.05 -18.32 40.37
N GLY A 317 -3.80 -17.67 41.52
CA GLY A 317 -2.68 -18.00 42.40
C GLY A 317 -1.32 -17.44 41.95
N GLY A 318 -1.30 -16.42 41.08
CA GLY A 318 -0.06 -15.76 40.64
C GLY A 318 0.80 -16.66 39.75
N THR A 319 0.14 -17.42 38.87
CA THR A 319 0.78 -18.32 37.92
C THR A 319 0.51 -17.83 36.50
N ASP A 320 1.56 -17.67 35.72
CA ASP A 320 1.56 -17.21 34.34
C ASP A 320 1.84 -18.38 33.40
N ALA A 321 0.94 -18.62 32.45
CA ALA A 321 1.14 -19.57 31.36
C ALA A 321 1.61 -18.83 30.10
N TYR A 322 2.76 -19.23 29.57
CA TYR A 322 3.34 -18.68 28.34
C TYR A 322 2.95 -19.56 27.16
N ILE A 323 2.18 -19.01 26.24
CA ILE A 323 1.57 -19.73 25.12
C ILE A 323 2.15 -19.20 23.81
N LYS A 324 2.74 -20.09 23.01
CA LYS A 324 3.24 -19.78 21.68
C LYS A 324 2.10 -19.74 20.68
N LEU A 325 2.12 -18.74 19.82
CA LEU A 325 1.24 -18.68 18.67
C LEU A 325 1.83 -19.48 17.52
N SER A 326 0.97 -20.29 16.90
CA SER A 326 1.29 -20.94 15.63
C SER A 326 1.23 -19.93 14.48
N HIS A 327 2.00 -20.21 13.42
CA HIS A 327 2.03 -19.35 12.24
C HIS A 327 0.62 -19.23 11.63
N GLY A 328 0.18 -17.98 11.43
CA GLY A 328 -1.14 -17.70 10.88
C GLY A 328 -2.34 -18.01 11.80
N TRP A 329 -2.12 -18.25 13.10
CA TRP A 329 -3.18 -18.08 14.10
C TRP A 329 -3.49 -16.57 14.24
N PRO A 330 -4.76 -16.12 14.32
CA PRO A 330 -5.98 -16.93 14.47
C PRO A 330 -6.61 -17.45 13.17
N ILE A 331 -6.16 -16.98 12.00
CA ILE A 331 -6.81 -17.18 10.69
C ILE A 331 -7.00 -18.66 10.34
N PHE A 332 -5.96 -19.48 10.48
CA PHE A 332 -6.01 -20.89 10.06
C PHE A 332 -6.46 -21.86 11.15
N GLY A 333 -6.90 -21.38 12.32
CA GLY A 333 -7.24 -22.27 13.43
C GLY A 333 -6.09 -23.21 13.78
N SER A 334 -4.85 -22.74 13.75
CA SER A 334 -3.70 -23.55 14.15
C SER A 334 -3.71 -23.76 15.67
N PRO A 335 -3.38 -24.96 16.18
CA PRO A 335 -3.39 -25.21 17.62
C PRO A 335 -2.33 -24.37 18.32
N LEU A 336 -2.70 -23.85 19.49
CA LEU A 336 -1.81 -23.15 20.41
C LEU A 336 -0.90 -24.16 21.13
N GLU A 337 0.26 -23.69 21.56
CA GLU A 337 1.26 -24.51 22.26
C GLU A 337 1.68 -23.85 23.57
N LEU A 338 1.61 -24.58 24.68
CA LEU A 338 2.15 -24.13 25.95
C LEU A 338 3.68 -24.25 25.90
N ILE A 339 4.38 -23.13 26.11
CA ILE A 339 5.84 -23.07 26.20
C ILE A 339 6.28 -23.46 27.61
N CYS A 340 5.72 -22.78 28.61
CA CYS A 340 6.06 -23.00 30.00
C CYS A 340 5.02 -22.35 30.92
N ILE A 341 5.08 -22.74 32.18
CA ILE A 341 4.34 -22.10 33.26
C ILE A 341 5.37 -21.52 34.23
N LYS A 342 5.19 -20.26 34.60
CA LYS A 342 5.96 -19.61 35.67
C LYS A 342 4.97 -19.19 36.74
N GLY A 343 5.35 -19.17 38.00
CA GLY A 343 4.39 -18.77 39.03
C GLY A 343 4.94 -18.88 40.43
N SER A 344 4.06 -18.60 41.38
CA SER A 344 4.11 -18.76 42.85
C SER A 344 5.38 -19.43 43.43
N ASP A 345 5.80 -18.99 44.62
CA ASP A 345 6.93 -19.61 45.34
C ASP A 345 6.79 -21.13 45.53
N ASP A 346 5.56 -21.66 45.55
CA ASP A 346 5.30 -23.12 45.55
C ASP A 346 5.63 -23.77 44.20
N LEU A 347 5.32 -23.09 43.09
CA LEU A 347 5.66 -23.53 41.73
C LEU A 347 7.14 -23.33 41.40
N LYS A 348 7.84 -22.41 42.07
CA LYS A 348 9.30 -22.29 41.99
C LYS A 348 10.00 -23.47 42.69
N ARG A 349 9.35 -24.11 43.65
CA ARG A 349 9.87 -25.28 44.36
C ARG A 349 9.57 -26.60 43.64
N THR A 350 8.68 -26.61 42.64
CA THR A 350 8.42 -27.82 41.85
C THR A 350 9.58 -28.14 40.91
N SER A 351 9.76 -29.43 40.63
CA SER A 351 10.87 -29.91 39.81
C SER A 351 10.72 -29.53 38.34
N LEU A 352 11.83 -29.41 37.60
CA LEU A 352 11.79 -29.27 36.13
C LEU A 352 10.99 -30.40 35.45
N SER A 353 10.98 -31.59 36.05
CA SER A 353 10.20 -32.73 35.54
C SER A 353 8.68 -32.50 35.64
N PHE A 354 8.22 -31.75 36.64
CA PHE A 354 6.82 -31.35 36.78
C PHE A 354 6.43 -30.38 35.65
N HIS A 355 7.21 -29.32 35.46
CA HIS A 355 6.97 -28.34 34.40
C HIS A 355 6.90 -28.99 33.01
N CYS A 356 7.85 -29.89 32.72
CA CYS A 356 7.89 -30.61 31.44
C CYS A 356 6.72 -31.61 31.27
N LYS A 357 6.18 -32.17 32.37
CA LYS A 357 4.96 -33.00 32.31
C LYS A 357 3.73 -32.16 31.98
N VAL A 358 3.56 -31.01 32.65
CA VAL A 358 2.42 -30.11 32.42
C VAL A 358 2.44 -29.62 30.97
N GLU A 359 3.61 -29.19 30.47
CA GLU A 359 3.82 -28.80 29.07
C GLU A 359 3.37 -29.90 28.09
N LYS A 360 3.88 -31.14 28.27
CA LYS A 360 3.53 -32.27 27.40
C LYS A 360 2.05 -32.62 27.44
N LEU A 361 1.43 -32.59 28.62
CA LEU A 361 0.02 -32.91 28.78
C LEU A 361 -0.86 -31.85 28.12
N ALA A 362 -0.59 -30.56 28.36
CA ALA A 362 -1.29 -29.46 27.71
C ALA A 362 -1.16 -29.52 26.18
N ASN A 363 0.04 -29.79 25.68
CA ASN A 363 0.31 -29.90 24.23
C ASN A 363 -0.21 -31.21 23.61
N SER A 364 -0.66 -32.17 24.40
CA SER A 364 -1.31 -33.41 23.95
C SER A 364 -2.85 -33.32 23.93
N LEU A 365 -3.42 -32.22 24.42
CA LEU A 365 -4.86 -31.97 24.38
C LEU A 365 -5.37 -31.93 22.93
N ASP A 366 -6.66 -32.19 22.77
CA ASP A 366 -7.30 -32.19 21.46
C ASP A 366 -7.14 -30.84 20.75
N THR A 367 -6.87 -30.89 19.44
CA THR A 367 -6.71 -29.73 18.58
C THR A 367 -7.85 -28.72 18.71
N HIS A 368 -9.11 -29.15 18.84
CA HIS A 368 -10.24 -28.22 18.97
C HIS A 368 -10.16 -27.36 20.25
N ILE A 369 -9.66 -27.93 21.35
CA ILE A 369 -9.44 -27.19 22.61
C ILE A 369 -8.31 -26.19 22.44
N ARG A 370 -7.24 -26.60 21.74
CA ARG A 370 -6.03 -25.80 21.53
C ARG A 370 -6.22 -24.69 20.50
N GLN A 371 -7.30 -24.69 19.72
CA GLN A 371 -7.57 -23.66 18.72
C GLN A 371 -8.13 -22.37 19.31
N ASN A 372 -8.89 -22.48 20.39
CA ASN A 372 -9.50 -21.35 21.09
C ASN A 372 -8.70 -21.00 22.34
N ILE A 373 -8.27 -19.74 22.47
CA ILE A 373 -7.42 -19.30 23.58
C ILE A 373 -8.12 -19.48 24.95
N SER A 374 -9.41 -19.17 25.06
CA SER A 374 -10.15 -19.31 26.33
C SER A 374 -10.22 -20.77 26.75
N SER A 375 -10.63 -21.65 25.83
CA SER A 375 -10.72 -23.10 26.09
C SER A 375 -9.36 -23.70 26.43
N PHE A 376 -8.30 -23.24 25.76
CA PHE A 376 -6.95 -23.73 26.00
C PHE A 376 -6.43 -23.33 27.37
N VAL A 377 -6.62 -22.08 27.79
CA VAL A 377 -6.17 -21.61 29.12
C VAL A 377 -6.91 -22.33 30.25
N ASP A 378 -8.23 -22.54 30.12
CA ASP A 378 -9.00 -23.35 31.08
C ASP A 378 -8.47 -24.79 31.19
N ALA A 379 -8.13 -25.40 30.04
CA ALA A 379 -7.59 -26.75 30.03
C ALA A 379 -6.17 -26.81 30.61
N VAL A 380 -5.33 -25.78 30.39
CA VAL A 380 -4.02 -25.66 31.03
C VAL A 380 -4.14 -25.54 32.55
N GLU A 381 -5.06 -24.71 33.06
CA GLU A 381 -5.33 -24.61 34.51
C GLU A 381 -5.73 -25.98 35.08
N LYS A 382 -6.62 -26.70 34.39
CA LYS A 382 -7.06 -28.04 34.81
C LYS A 382 -5.90 -29.04 34.86
N VAL A 383 -5.07 -29.10 33.82
CA VAL A 383 -3.87 -29.98 33.80
C VAL A 383 -2.92 -29.62 34.93
N LEU A 384 -2.71 -28.33 35.19
CA LEU A 384 -1.84 -27.87 36.28
C LEU A 384 -2.36 -28.34 37.65
N ILE A 385 -3.66 -28.15 37.93
CA ILE A 385 -4.28 -28.55 39.20
C ILE A 385 -4.19 -30.08 39.39
N GLU A 386 -4.50 -30.85 38.35
CA GLU A 386 -4.43 -32.32 38.39
C GLU A 386 -3.00 -32.81 38.68
N GLN A 387 -1.99 -32.23 38.02
CA GLN A 387 -0.59 -32.60 38.29
C GLN A 387 -0.15 -32.18 39.69
N LEU A 388 -0.57 -31.02 40.17
CA LEU A 388 -0.21 -30.54 41.51
C LEU A 388 -0.79 -31.46 42.62
N GLN A 389 -2.02 -31.96 42.43
CA GLN A 389 -2.62 -32.95 43.33
C GLN A 389 -1.90 -34.30 43.32
N LEU A 390 -1.40 -34.73 42.16
CA LEU A 390 -0.65 -35.99 42.04
C LEU A 390 0.71 -35.90 42.71
N ASP A 391 1.46 -34.80 42.52
CA ASP A 391 2.77 -34.61 43.14
C ASP A 391 2.67 -34.53 44.68
N LEU A 392 1.64 -33.88 45.22
CA LEU A 392 1.40 -33.84 46.67
C LEU A 392 1.17 -35.24 47.27
N ARG A 393 0.47 -36.13 46.55
CA ARG A 393 0.21 -37.50 47.02
C ARG A 393 1.44 -38.42 47.00
N VAL A 394 2.43 -38.13 46.16
CA VAL A 394 3.71 -38.87 46.11
C VAL A 394 4.62 -38.51 47.29
N GLY A 395 4.51 -37.28 47.81
CA GLY A 395 5.22 -36.85 49.03
C GLY A 395 4.72 -37.54 50.30
N ASP A 396 3.40 -37.71 50.44
CA ASP A 396 2.78 -38.30 51.64
C ASP A 396 2.87 -39.83 51.71
N SER A 397 3.21 -40.50 50.61
CA SER A 397 3.36 -41.96 50.54
C SER A 397 4.81 -42.45 50.75
N SER A 398 5.73 -41.52 51.04
CA SER A 398 7.15 -41.79 51.31
C SER A 398 7.54 -41.57 52.79
N GLY A 399 6.55 -41.40 53.68
CA GLY A 399 6.73 -41.18 55.12
C GLY A 399 6.69 -42.45 55.95
#